data_AF-A0A0S7BXZ5-F1
#
_entry.id   AF-A0A0S7BXZ5-F1
#
_cell.length_a   1.000
_cell.length_b   1.000
_cell.length_c   1.000
_cell.angle_alpha   90.00
_cell.angle_beta   90.00
_cell.angle_gamma   90.00
#
_symmetry.space_group_name_H-M   'P 1'
#
loop_
_entity.id
_entity.type
_entity.pdbx_description
1 polymer ?
#
loop_
_entity_poly.entity_id
_entity_poly.type
_entity_poly.pdbx_seq_one_letter_code
_entity_poly.pdbx_strand_id
1 'polypeptide(L)'
;MIYYLNNAGLDELKKRRKENLKIFIGFPLFFIAYLCLSYISMRGSLFFWASLPIFLLLFVFIGIISPTIAAKKFGKVISKLTFEDSRINLSTEKVNFIKGKTINILDTDYELAESKSIQYGNGKTSGLIIKTKGSGEYFLIEIFFDEFEEIKNRMKR
;
A
#
# COMPACT_ATOMS: atom_id res chain seq x y z
N MET A 1 -22.40 7.61 11.78
CA MET A 1 -22.56 6.25 11.18
C MET A 1 -21.19 5.67 10.90
N ILE A 2 -20.96 4.38 11.15
CA ILE A 2 -19.64 3.75 11.06
C ILE A 2 -19.69 2.63 10.02
N TYR A 3 -18.76 2.64 9.08
CA TYR A 3 -18.56 1.61 8.08
C TYR A 3 -17.18 0.98 8.24
N TYR A 4 -17.11 -0.34 8.10
CA TYR A 4 -15.89 -1.14 8.25
C TYR A 4 -15.61 -1.91 6.96
N LEU A 5 -14.35 -2.33 6.81
CA LEU A 5 -14.00 -3.34 5.81
C LEU A 5 -14.84 -4.61 5.99
N ASN A 6 -15.33 -5.13 4.88
CA ASN A 6 -15.87 -6.48 4.82
C ASN A 6 -14.75 -7.53 4.92
N ASN A 7 -15.14 -8.81 5.01
CA ASN A 7 -14.18 -9.92 5.12
C ASN A 7 -13.24 -10.00 3.91
N ALA A 8 -13.72 -9.69 2.70
CA ALA A 8 -12.91 -9.68 1.49
C ALA A 8 -11.77 -8.65 1.56
N GLY A 9 -12.08 -7.44 2.03
CA GLY A 9 -11.09 -6.38 2.25
C GLY A 9 -10.06 -6.73 3.33
N LEU A 10 -10.50 -7.32 4.45
CA LEU A 10 -9.62 -7.77 5.53
C LEU A 10 -8.66 -8.87 5.08
N ASP A 11 -9.17 -9.88 4.37
CA ASP A 11 -8.37 -11.01 3.88
C ASP A 11 -7.34 -10.55 2.83
N GLU A 12 -7.75 -9.67 1.91
CA GLU A 12 -6.85 -9.12 0.91
C GLU A 12 -5.75 -8.26 1.56
N LEU A 13 -6.08 -7.39 2.52
CA LEU A 13 -5.10 -6.63 3.30
C LEU A 13 -4.10 -7.53 4.02
N LYS A 14 -4.58 -8.59 4.67
CA LYS A 14 -3.75 -9.56 5.38
C LYS A 14 -2.82 -10.31 4.42
N LYS A 15 -3.33 -10.73 3.27
CA LYS A 15 -2.56 -11.37 2.20
C LYS A 15 -1.46 -10.44 1.70
N ARG A 16 -1.77 -9.18 1.39
CA ARG A 16 -0.79 -8.20 0.89
C ARG A 16 0.26 -7.83 1.92
N ARG A 17 -0.12 -7.71 3.20
CA ARG A 17 0.82 -7.54 4.31
C ARG A 17 1.84 -8.69 4.32
N LYS A 18 1.35 -9.94 4.24
CA LYS A 18 2.18 -11.14 4.21
C LYS A 18 3.08 -11.20 2.98
N GLU A 19 2.55 -10.97 1.79
CA GLU A 19 3.33 -10.97 0.54
C GLU A 19 4.42 -9.89 0.53
N ASN A 20 4.07 -8.66 0.91
CA ASN A 20 5.02 -7.57 0.96
C ASN A 20 6.12 -7.81 2.01
N LEU A 21 5.76 -8.43 3.15
CA LEU A 21 6.74 -8.84 4.17
C LEU A 21 7.66 -9.96 3.66
N LYS A 22 7.11 -10.93 2.92
CA LYS A 22 7.91 -11.99 2.29
C LYS A 22 8.93 -11.44 1.32
N ILE A 23 8.56 -10.47 0.47
CA ILE A 23 9.52 -9.84 -0.44
C ILE A 23 10.57 -9.08 0.36
N PHE A 24 10.13 -8.29 1.35
CA PHE A 24 11.03 -7.47 2.17
C PHE A 24 12.08 -8.29 2.93
N ILE A 25 11.77 -9.51 3.39
CA ILE A 25 12.70 -10.38 4.13
C ILE A 25 13.39 -11.39 3.21
N GLY A 26 12.61 -12.04 2.35
CA GLY A 26 13.07 -13.14 1.51
C GLY A 26 14.02 -12.68 0.40
N PHE A 27 13.77 -11.51 -0.19
CA PHE A 27 14.64 -11.00 -1.25
C PHE A 27 16.05 -10.66 -0.74
N PRO A 28 16.25 -9.96 0.41
CA PRO A 28 17.59 -9.81 0.99
C PRO A 28 18.30 -11.11 1.30
N LEU A 29 17.62 -12.11 1.86
CA LEU A 29 18.24 -13.40 2.16
C LEU A 29 18.70 -14.10 0.87
N PHE A 30 17.84 -14.11 -0.15
CA PHE A 30 18.19 -14.66 -1.47
C PHE A 30 19.34 -13.89 -2.11
N PHE A 31 19.34 -12.57 -2.03
CA PHE A 31 20.37 -11.72 -2.61
C PHE A 31 21.74 -11.92 -1.93
N ILE A 32 21.77 -12.04 -0.60
CA ILE A 32 23.00 -12.36 0.14
C ILE A 32 23.53 -13.73 -0.27
N ALA A 33 22.67 -14.76 -0.32
CA ALA A 33 23.08 -16.09 -0.76
C ALA A 33 23.63 -16.06 -2.20
N TYR A 34 22.96 -15.33 -3.10
CA TYR A 34 23.40 -15.14 -4.48
C TYR A 34 24.77 -14.45 -4.57
N LEU A 35 24.99 -13.39 -3.79
CA LEU A 35 26.29 -12.71 -3.73
C LEU A 35 27.40 -13.62 -3.21
N CYS A 36 27.13 -14.41 -2.16
CA CYS A 36 28.09 -15.37 -1.63
C CYS A 36 28.47 -16.43 -2.66
N LEU A 37 27.48 -17.02 -3.34
CA LEU A 37 27.71 -18.02 -4.38
C LEU A 37 28.47 -17.42 -5.57
N SER A 38 28.09 -16.22 -6.01
CA SER A 38 28.77 -15.51 -7.10
C SER A 38 30.22 -15.20 -6.74
N TYR A 39 30.49 -14.77 -5.51
CA TYR A 39 31.84 -14.52 -5.02
C TYR A 39 32.70 -15.79 -5.02
N ILE A 40 32.16 -16.91 -4.51
CA ILE A 40 32.86 -18.20 -4.49
C ILE A 40 33.17 -18.66 -5.91
N SER A 41 32.19 -18.56 -6.83
CA SER A 41 32.34 -19.00 -8.21
C SER A 41 33.30 -18.13 -9.02
N MET A 42 33.37 -16.82 -8.75
CA MET A 42 34.12 -15.84 -9.55
C MET A 42 35.32 -15.26 -8.80
N ARG A 43 35.79 -15.97 -7.77
CA ARG A 43 36.83 -15.51 -6.84
C ARG A 43 38.07 -15.02 -7.59
N GLY A 44 38.42 -13.75 -7.39
CA GLY A 44 39.59 -13.11 -8.02
C GLY A 44 39.34 -12.51 -9.40
N SER A 45 38.13 -12.62 -9.97
CA SER A 45 37.79 -11.94 -11.22
C SER A 45 37.52 -10.45 -10.97
N LEU A 46 38.09 -9.59 -11.82
CA LEU A 46 37.75 -8.17 -11.90
C LEU A 46 36.25 -7.96 -12.20
N PHE A 47 35.64 -8.92 -12.88
CA PHE A 47 34.23 -8.89 -13.27
C PHE A 47 33.26 -8.89 -12.06
N PHE A 48 33.56 -9.66 -11.02
CA PHE A 48 32.73 -9.65 -9.80
C PHE A 48 32.73 -8.26 -9.15
N TRP A 49 33.91 -7.67 -8.98
CA TRP A 49 34.04 -6.35 -8.37
C TRP A 49 33.44 -5.24 -9.23
N ALA A 50 33.54 -5.35 -10.56
CA ALA A 50 32.92 -4.40 -11.48
C ALA A 50 31.38 -4.48 -11.48
N SER A 51 30.80 -5.67 -11.29
CA SER A 51 29.34 -5.89 -11.29
C SER A 51 28.68 -5.68 -9.92
N LEU A 52 29.44 -5.78 -8.82
CA LEU A 52 28.94 -5.63 -7.46
C LEU A 52 28.14 -4.34 -7.21
N PRO A 53 28.56 -3.14 -7.68
CA PRO A 53 27.78 -1.92 -7.47
C PRO A 53 26.39 -1.98 -8.12
N ILE A 54 26.28 -2.61 -9.30
CA ILE A 54 25.01 -2.78 -10.01
C ILE A 54 24.09 -3.72 -9.23
N PHE A 55 24.65 -4.83 -8.70
CA PHE A 55 23.88 -5.74 -7.86
C PHE A 55 23.40 -5.07 -6.57
N LEU A 56 24.24 -4.27 -5.91
CA LEU A 56 23.84 -3.51 -4.72
C LEU A 56 22.73 -2.50 -5.03
N LEU A 57 22.80 -1.82 -6.17
CA LEU A 57 21.76 -0.91 -6.62
C LEU A 57 20.44 -1.66 -6.85
N LEU A 58 20.47 -2.79 -7.56
CA LEU A 58 19.30 -3.66 -7.74
C LEU A 58 18.72 -4.13 -6.39
N PHE A 59 19.60 -4.46 -5.44
CA PHE A 59 19.19 -4.86 -4.11
C PHE A 59 18.39 -3.76 -3.39
N VAL A 60 18.88 -2.53 -3.42
CA VAL A 60 18.18 -1.40 -2.81
C VAL A 60 16.83 -1.16 -3.50
N PHE A 61 16.78 -1.19 -4.83
CA PHE A 61 15.54 -0.94 -5.56
C PHE A 61 14.48 -2.01 -5.33
N ILE A 62 14.85 -3.29 -5.45
CA ILE A 62 13.89 -4.40 -5.38
C ILE A 62 13.60 -4.79 -3.92
N GLY A 63 14.62 -4.81 -3.07
CA GLY A 63 14.51 -5.28 -1.68
C GLY A 63 13.98 -4.22 -0.72
N ILE A 64 14.24 -2.93 -0.97
CA ILE A 64 13.89 -1.85 -0.04
C ILE A 64 12.85 -0.91 -0.66
N ILE A 65 13.16 -0.31 -1.80
CA ILE A 65 12.32 0.75 -2.39
C ILE A 65 10.95 0.20 -2.80
N SER A 66 10.92 -0.91 -3.56
CA SER A 66 9.67 -1.50 -4.05
C SER A 66 8.70 -1.90 -2.93
N PRO A 67 9.11 -2.68 -1.90
CA PRO A 67 8.24 -2.99 -0.76
C PRO A 67 7.79 -1.76 0.03
N THR A 68 8.62 -0.72 0.07
CA THR A 68 8.28 0.57 0.72
C THR A 68 7.20 1.32 -0.03
N ILE A 69 7.30 1.40 -1.36
CA ILE A 69 6.28 2.02 -2.20
C ILE A 69 4.97 1.24 -2.10
N ALA A 70 5.03 -0.10 -2.17
CA ALA A 70 3.86 -0.96 -2.03
C ALA A 70 3.19 -0.78 -0.66
N ALA A 71 3.96 -0.81 0.44
CA ALA A 71 3.43 -0.59 1.78
C ALA A 71 2.76 0.78 1.94
N LYS A 72 3.39 1.85 1.40
CA LYS A 72 2.80 3.20 1.42
C LYS A 72 1.48 3.26 0.66
N LYS A 73 1.39 2.60 -0.49
CA LYS A 73 0.15 2.56 -1.28
C LYS A 73 -0.95 1.79 -0.54
N PHE A 74 -0.63 0.63 0.04
CA PHE A 74 -1.59 -0.16 0.80
C PHE A 74 -2.03 0.54 2.09
N GLY A 75 -1.14 1.28 2.75
CA GLY A 75 -1.46 2.07 3.95
C GLY A 75 -2.32 3.32 3.70
N LYS A 76 -2.65 3.62 2.44
CA LYS A 76 -3.60 4.68 2.05
C LYS A 76 -5.02 4.15 1.83
N VAL A 77 -5.24 2.83 1.90
CA VAL A 77 -6.58 2.27 1.81
C VAL A 77 -7.32 2.49 3.11
N ILE A 78 -8.53 3.01 2.99
CA ILE A 78 -9.43 3.29 4.10
C ILE A 78 -9.95 1.95 4.62
N SER A 79 -9.73 1.70 5.90
CA SER A 79 -10.17 0.49 6.60
C SER A 79 -11.42 0.70 7.44
N LYS A 80 -11.63 1.93 7.90
CA LYS A 80 -12.80 2.33 8.66
C LYS A 80 -13.18 3.76 8.28
N LEU A 81 -14.47 3.98 8.14
CA LEU A 81 -15.04 5.26 7.80
C LEU A 81 -16.11 5.62 8.84
N THR A 82 -16.03 6.80 9.43
CA THR A 82 -17.06 7.28 10.37
C THR A 82 -17.52 8.66 9.96
N PHE A 83 -18.83 8.81 9.79
CA PHE A 83 -19.47 10.10 9.57
C PHE A 83 -20.04 10.61 10.89
N GLU A 84 -19.52 11.75 11.33
CA GLU A 84 -20.04 12.63 12.35
C GLU A 84 -20.60 13.88 11.66
N ASP A 85 -21.58 14.57 12.25
CA ASP A 85 -22.49 15.51 11.54
C ASP A 85 -21.85 16.47 10.52
N SER A 86 -20.63 16.96 10.78
CA SER A 86 -19.88 17.86 9.88
C SER A 86 -18.45 17.37 9.60
N ARG A 87 -18.14 16.12 9.95
CA ARG A 87 -16.78 15.55 9.90
C ARG A 87 -16.78 14.11 9.44
N ILE A 88 -15.81 13.78 8.61
CA ILE A 88 -15.53 12.42 8.18
C ILE A 88 -14.21 11.98 8.79
N ASN A 89 -14.27 10.93 9.60
CA ASN A 89 -13.09 10.29 10.18
C ASN A 89 -12.70 9.08 9.32
N LEU A 90 -11.61 9.22 8.57
CA LEU A 90 -10.99 8.14 7.79
C LEU A 90 -9.94 7.45 8.66
N SER A 91 -10.02 6.14 8.83
CA SER A 91 -8.92 5.36 9.41
C SER A 91 -8.31 4.46 8.36
N THR A 92 -6.98 4.38 8.36
CA THR A 92 -6.22 3.40 7.58
C THR A 92 -5.57 2.39 8.50
N GLU A 93 -5.41 1.17 8.01
CA GLU A 93 -4.75 0.12 8.77
C GLU A 93 -3.23 0.20 8.70
N LYS A 94 -2.58 -0.39 9.72
CA LYS A 94 -1.13 -0.59 9.71
C LYS A 94 -0.75 -1.58 8.60
N VAL A 95 0.21 -1.21 7.76
CA VAL A 95 0.76 -2.12 6.74
C VAL A 95 2.27 -2.22 6.91
N ASN A 96 2.75 -3.38 7.38
CA ASN A 96 4.14 -3.64 7.70
C ASN A 96 4.73 -2.55 8.62
N PHE A 97 5.63 -1.71 8.09
CA PHE A 97 6.29 -0.60 8.79
C PHE A 97 5.52 0.73 8.69
N ILE A 98 4.47 0.82 7.87
CA ILE A 98 3.62 2.00 7.78
C ILE A 98 2.57 1.94 8.90
N LYS A 99 2.61 2.91 9.82
CA LYS A 99 1.61 3.06 10.87
C LYS A 99 0.26 3.44 10.24
N GLY A 100 -0.82 2.85 10.76
CA GLY A 100 -2.17 3.30 10.44
C GLY A 100 -2.38 4.73 10.93
N LYS A 101 -3.23 5.48 10.22
CA LYS A 101 -3.55 6.87 10.56
C LYS A 101 -5.05 7.03 10.66
N THR A 102 -5.49 7.85 11.61
CA THR A 102 -6.87 8.35 11.65
C THR A 102 -6.81 9.82 11.27
N ILE A 103 -7.67 10.24 10.34
CA ILE A 103 -7.69 11.57 9.77
C ILE A 103 -9.11 12.06 9.83
N ASN A 104 -9.28 13.23 10.44
CA ASN A 104 -10.57 13.87 10.59
C ASN A 104 -10.62 15.00 9.56
N ILE A 105 -11.58 14.92 8.65
CA ILE A 105 -11.72 15.84 7.53
C ILE A 105 -13.07 16.54 7.68
N LEU A 106 -13.11 17.85 7.45
CA LEU A 106 -14.36 18.59 7.33
C LEU A 106 -15.01 18.30 5.98
N ASP A 107 -16.34 18.37 5.89
CA ASP A 107 -17.04 18.06 4.64
C ASP A 107 -16.62 18.97 3.46
N THR A 108 -16.06 20.15 3.75
CA THR A 108 -15.58 21.12 2.76
C THR A 108 -14.14 20.90 2.29
N ASP A 109 -13.39 20.00 2.92
CA ASP A 109 -11.92 19.92 2.80
C ASP A 109 -11.41 18.70 2.02
N TYR A 110 -12.29 18.03 1.28
CA TYR A 110 -11.92 16.94 0.38
C TYR A 110 -12.50 17.10 -1.03
N GLU A 111 -11.80 16.49 -1.98
CA GLU A 111 -12.25 16.29 -3.35
C GLU A 111 -12.39 14.78 -3.60
N LEU A 112 -13.47 14.39 -4.27
CA LEU A 112 -13.69 13.01 -4.70
C LEU A 112 -13.38 12.86 -6.18
N ALA A 113 -12.61 11.85 -6.51
CA ALA A 113 -12.44 11.39 -7.87
C ALA A 113 -12.83 9.91 -7.98
N GLU A 114 -13.79 9.60 -8.84
CA GLU A 114 -14.12 8.21 -9.17
C GLU A 114 -13.04 7.63 -10.06
N SER A 115 -12.55 6.44 -9.73
CA SER A 115 -11.58 5.73 -10.57
C SER A 115 -12.00 4.29 -10.74
N LYS A 116 -12.16 3.88 -12.01
CA LYS A 116 -12.38 2.48 -12.42
C LYS A 116 -11.08 1.68 -12.51
N SER A 117 -9.94 2.28 -12.12
CA SER A 117 -8.61 1.70 -12.35
C SER A 117 -7.65 1.91 -11.18
N ILE A 118 -8.16 1.80 -9.95
CA ILE A 118 -7.31 1.79 -8.77
C ILE A 118 -6.53 0.48 -8.78
N GLN A 119 -5.22 0.56 -9.00
CA GLN A 119 -4.38 -0.63 -8.99
C GLN A 119 -4.13 -1.07 -7.55
N TYR A 120 -4.87 -2.09 -7.11
CA TYR A 120 -4.79 -2.67 -5.78
C TYR A 120 -4.71 -4.19 -5.89
N GLY A 121 -3.70 -4.77 -5.26
CA GLY A 121 -3.42 -6.20 -5.39
C GLY A 121 -3.04 -6.62 -6.81
N ASN A 122 -3.64 -7.71 -7.30
CA ASN A 122 -3.30 -8.33 -8.59
C ASN A 122 -4.04 -7.71 -9.77
N GLY A 123 -4.89 -6.70 -9.54
CA GLY A 123 -5.78 -6.18 -10.57
C GLY A 123 -6.07 -4.69 -10.46
N LYS A 124 -6.89 -4.24 -11.41
CA LYS A 124 -7.55 -2.93 -11.35
C LYS A 124 -8.89 -3.14 -10.65
N THR A 125 -9.14 -2.37 -9.60
CA THR A 125 -10.43 -2.30 -8.93
C THR A 125 -11.04 -0.92 -9.13
N SER A 126 -12.37 -0.86 -9.07
CA SER A 126 -13.11 0.38 -8.97
C SER A 126 -13.08 0.89 -7.53
N GLY A 127 -13.21 2.21 -7.38
CA GLY A 127 -13.30 2.85 -6.08
C GLY A 127 -13.29 4.38 -6.16
N LEU A 128 -13.21 5.02 -4.99
CA LEU A 128 -13.09 6.46 -4.84
C LEU A 128 -11.68 6.84 -4.38
N ILE A 129 -11.15 7.89 -4.99
CA ILE A 129 -9.95 8.58 -4.52
C ILE A 129 -10.42 9.81 -3.75
N ILE A 130 -10.11 9.84 -2.46
CA ILE A 130 -10.41 10.97 -1.57
C ILE A 130 -9.14 11.80 -1.45
N LYS A 131 -9.12 12.98 -2.07
CA LYS A 131 -8.01 13.92 -1.98
C LYS A 131 -8.33 14.93 -0.90
N THR A 132 -7.49 14.99 0.12
CA THR A 132 -7.67 15.89 1.26
C THR A 132 -6.72 17.07 1.14
N LYS A 133 -7.20 18.28 1.46
CA LYS A 133 -6.34 19.47 1.54
C LYS A 133 -5.35 19.29 2.69
N GLY A 134 -4.12 18.90 2.37
CA GLY A 134 -3.00 18.77 3.33
C GLY A 134 -2.68 17.36 3.83
N SER A 135 -3.62 16.41 3.83
CA SER A 135 -3.36 15.03 4.30
C SER A 135 -3.07 14.03 3.18
N GLY A 136 -3.17 14.45 1.91
CA GLY A 136 -2.87 13.65 0.73
C GLY A 136 -4.06 12.86 0.19
N GLU A 137 -3.76 11.81 -0.56
CA GLU A 137 -4.76 10.98 -1.26
C GLU A 137 -4.98 9.64 -0.54
N TYR A 138 -6.26 9.28 -0.38
CA TYR A 138 -6.73 8.03 0.22
C TYR A 138 -7.64 7.27 -0.75
N PHE A 139 -7.69 5.95 -0.59
CA PHE A 139 -8.43 5.07 -1.49
C PHE A 139 -9.56 4.35 -0.74
N LEU A 140 -10.77 4.51 -1.22
CA LEU A 140 -11.92 3.69 -0.85
C LEU A 140 -12.15 2.68 -1.98
N ILE A 141 -12.03 1.40 -1.71
CA ILE A 141 -12.16 0.34 -2.73
C ILE A 141 -13.58 -0.21 -2.67
N GLU A 142 -14.24 -0.32 -3.82
CA GLU A 142 -15.64 -0.73 -3.91
C GLU A 142 -15.89 -2.13 -3.31
N ILE A 143 -15.06 -3.11 -3.70
CA ILE A 143 -15.19 -4.51 -3.28
C ILE A 143 -15.01 -4.68 -1.75
N PHE A 144 -14.48 -3.67 -1.06
CA PHE A 144 -14.10 -3.74 0.35
C PHE A 144 -15.18 -3.24 1.30
N PHE A 145 -16.25 -2.64 0.76
CA PHE A 145 -17.36 -2.10 1.54
C PHE A 145 -18.67 -2.56 0.91
N ASP A 146 -19.49 -3.26 1.69
CA ASP A 146 -20.79 -3.75 1.21
C ASP A 146 -21.75 -2.56 0.96
N GLU A 147 -21.61 -1.49 1.76
CA GLU A 147 -22.38 -0.24 1.67
C GLU A 147 -21.69 0.84 0.81
N PHE A 148 -20.84 0.45 -0.15
CA PHE A 148 -20.04 1.41 -0.94
C PHE A 148 -20.87 2.51 -1.62
N GLU A 149 -22.02 2.16 -2.23
CA GLU A 149 -22.89 3.14 -2.88
C GLU A 149 -23.55 4.11 -1.88
N GLU A 150 -23.87 3.66 -0.67
CA GLU A 150 -24.38 4.53 0.39
C GLU A 150 -23.32 5.54 0.84
N ILE A 151 -22.10 5.04 1.07
CA ILE A 151 -20.94 5.86 1.43
C ILE A 151 -20.67 6.92 0.34
N LYS A 152 -20.65 6.48 -0.92
CA LYS A 152 -20.42 7.34 -2.08
C LYS A 152 -21.47 8.45 -2.17
N ASN A 153 -22.74 8.12 -2.01
CA ASN A 153 -23.83 9.09 -2.06
C ASN A 153 -23.74 10.09 -0.91
N ARG A 154 -23.29 9.65 0.27
CA ARG A 154 -23.12 10.51 1.43
C ARG A 154 -21.96 11.49 1.28
N MET A 155 -20.84 11.06 0.69
CA MET A 155 -19.70 11.95 0.45
C MET A 155 -19.90 12.92 -0.74
N LYS A 156 -20.96 12.73 -1.54
CA LYS A 156 -21.31 13.67 -2.62
C LYS A 156 -22.28 14.77 -2.18
N ARG A 157 -22.91 14.63 -1.02
CA ARG A 157 -23.84 15.62 -0.45
C ARG A 157 -23.04 16.73 0.22
#